data_AF-A0A841T9C2-F1
#
_entry.id   AF-A0A841T9C2-F1
#
_cell.length_a   1.000
_cell.length_b   1.000
_cell.length_c   1.000
_cell.angle_alpha   90.00
_cell.angle_beta   90.00
_cell.angle_gamma   90.00
#
_symmetry.space_group_name_H-M   'P 1'
#
loop_
_entity.id
_entity.type
_entity.pdbx_description
1 polymer ?
#
loop_
_entity_poly.entity_id
_entity_poly.type
_entity_poly.pdbx_seq_one_letter_code
_entity_poly.pdbx_strand_id
1 'polypeptide(L)'
;MAKKWDEAYRLFQSAEMGALPTLYASTEPSLSGGEYIGPGGKGAKRGYPALDPAIDGIDDPIIAGRLWEVSEQLTGILYSFQSHS
;
A
#
# COMPACT_ATOMS: atom_id res chain seq x y z
N MET A 1 14.10 -3.01 -29.26
CA MET A 1 14.26 -2.72 -27.82
C MET A 1 13.20 -1.73 -27.31
N ALA A 2 12.89 -0.63 -28.01
CA ALA A 2 11.88 0.36 -27.58
C ALA A 2 10.42 -0.17 -27.46
N LYS A 3 9.96 -0.98 -28.43
CA LYS A 3 8.58 -1.52 -28.46
C LYS A 3 8.12 -2.28 -27.21
N LYS A 4 9.04 -2.91 -26.47
CA LYS A 4 8.71 -3.76 -25.31
C LYS A 4 8.34 -2.94 -24.06
N TRP A 5 8.82 -1.70 -23.97
CA TRP A 5 8.53 -0.80 -22.85
C TRP A 5 7.20 -0.05 -23.04
N ASP A 6 6.82 0.25 -24.29
CA ASP A 6 5.53 0.87 -24.61
C ASP A 6 4.33 -0.06 -24.31
N GLU A 7 4.51 -1.37 -24.48
CA GLU A 7 3.49 -2.38 -24.10
C GLU A 7 3.31 -2.48 -22.58
N ALA A 8 4.41 -2.40 -21.80
CA ALA A 8 4.34 -2.38 -20.35
C ALA A 8 3.57 -1.13 -19.85
N TYR A 9 3.79 0.02 -20.49
CA TYR A 9 3.05 1.26 -20.19
C TYR A 9 1.54 1.14 -20.42
N ARG A 10 1.07 0.26 -21.32
CA ARG A 10 -0.37 0.04 -21.54
C ARG A 10 -1.03 -0.86 -20.49
N LEU A 11 -0.26 -1.76 -19.89
CA LEU A 11 -0.77 -2.71 -18.89
C LEU A 11 -1.08 -2.01 -17.55
N PHE A 12 -0.42 -0.89 -17.28
CA PHE A 12 -0.56 -0.11 -16.04
C PHE A 12 -1.10 1.29 -16.33
N GLN A 13 -1.59 1.97 -15.29
CA GLN A 13 -2.09 3.35 -15.42
C GLN A 13 -0.95 4.37 -15.52
N SER A 14 -1.26 5.58 -16.01
CA SER A 14 -0.27 6.65 -16.08
C SER A 14 0.25 7.03 -14.69
N ALA A 15 1.40 7.72 -14.63
CA ALA A 15 1.96 8.16 -13.36
C ALA A 15 0.98 9.06 -12.57
N GLU A 16 0.25 9.93 -13.26
CA GLU A 16 -0.76 10.81 -12.65
C GLU A 16 -1.88 10.01 -12.00
N MET A 17 -2.39 8.98 -12.69
CA MET A 17 -3.39 8.07 -12.12
C MET A 17 -2.81 7.20 -11.00
N GLY A 18 -1.55 6.79 -11.12
CA GLY A 18 -0.81 6.04 -10.12
C GLY A 18 -0.58 6.80 -8.82
N ALA A 19 -0.55 8.13 -8.87
CA ALA A 19 -0.39 8.98 -7.70
C ALA A 19 -1.69 9.12 -6.88
N LEU A 20 -2.86 8.93 -7.49
CA LEU A 20 -4.14 9.18 -6.82
C LEU A 20 -4.36 8.33 -5.56
N PRO A 21 -4.05 7.01 -5.51
CA PRO A 21 -4.20 6.21 -4.29
C PRO A 21 -3.39 6.75 -3.12
N THR A 22 -2.14 7.16 -3.36
CA THR A 22 -1.28 7.76 -2.33
C THR A 22 -1.84 9.09 -1.83
N LEU A 23 -2.31 9.96 -2.74
CA LEU A 23 -2.93 11.22 -2.36
C LEU A 23 -4.19 10.97 -1.50
N TYR A 24 -5.08 10.09 -1.96
CA TYR A 24 -6.30 9.73 -1.22
C TYR A 24 -5.97 9.17 0.17
N ALA A 25 -5.07 8.19 0.26
CA ALA A 25 -4.65 7.60 1.54
C ALA A 25 -4.02 8.63 2.50
N SER A 26 -3.40 9.69 1.98
CA SER A 26 -2.75 10.72 2.78
C SER A 26 -3.68 11.86 3.21
N THR A 27 -4.80 12.08 2.50
CA THR A 27 -5.63 13.27 2.69
C THR A 27 -7.07 12.99 3.07
N GLU A 28 -7.58 11.78 2.86
CA GLU A 28 -8.98 11.45 3.11
C GLU A 28 -9.26 11.34 4.62
N PRO A 29 -10.09 12.23 5.21
CA PRO A 29 -10.33 12.23 6.66
C PRO A 29 -11.16 11.05 7.17
N SER A 30 -11.87 10.35 6.29
CA SER A 30 -12.69 9.20 6.67
C SER A 30 -11.89 7.91 6.90
N LEU A 31 -10.59 7.88 6.55
CA LEU A 31 -9.73 6.73 6.77
C LEU A 31 -9.28 6.66 8.24
N SER A 32 -9.27 5.44 8.78
CA SER A 32 -8.93 5.16 10.19
C SER A 32 -7.45 4.79 10.39
N GLY A 33 -6.74 4.43 9.31
CA GLY A 33 -5.39 3.89 9.35
C GLY A 33 -5.42 2.36 9.30
N GLY A 34 -4.49 1.79 8.52
CA GLY A 34 -4.40 0.34 8.27
C GLY A 34 -5.12 -0.10 7.00
N GLU A 35 -5.90 0.76 6.35
CA GLU A 35 -6.51 0.47 5.06
C GLU A 35 -5.47 0.42 3.92
N TYR A 36 -5.65 -0.53 3.01
CA TYR A 36 -4.87 -0.61 1.78
C TYR A 36 -5.64 0.01 0.62
N ILE A 37 -5.13 1.14 0.11
CA ILE A 37 -5.78 1.92 -0.96
C ILE A 37 -5.07 1.67 -2.29
N GLY A 38 -5.82 1.15 -3.25
CA GLY A 38 -5.34 0.81 -4.58
C GLY A 38 -6.28 1.29 -5.69
N PRO A 39 -5.95 1.01 -6.97
CA PRO A 39 -6.84 1.32 -8.07
C PRO A 39 -8.08 0.41 -8.06
N GLY A 40 -9.30 0.98 -7.98
CA GLY A 40 -10.54 0.20 -7.85
C GLY A 40 -11.07 -0.50 -9.10
N GLY A 41 -10.34 -0.45 -10.22
CA GLY A 41 -10.75 -1.12 -11.46
C GLY A 41 -10.35 -2.60 -11.50
N LYS A 42 -10.61 -3.24 -12.64
CA LYS A 42 -10.45 -4.70 -12.80
C LYS A 42 -9.03 -5.16 -12.45
N GLY A 43 -8.94 -6.02 -11.43
CA GLY A 43 -7.70 -6.66 -10.99
C GLY A 43 -6.71 -5.71 -10.29
N ALA A 44 -7.18 -4.61 -9.71
CA ALA A 44 -6.36 -3.63 -8.96
C ALA A 44 -5.23 -2.95 -9.77
N LYS A 45 -5.33 -2.92 -11.10
CA LYS A 45 -4.27 -2.39 -11.98
C LYS A 45 -4.50 -0.97 -12.47
N ARG A 46 -5.76 -0.52 -12.49
CA ARG A 46 -6.19 0.76 -13.09
C ARG A 46 -7.43 1.27 -12.38
N GLY A 47 -7.66 2.57 -12.44
CA GLY A 47 -8.89 3.21 -11.95
C GLY A 47 -8.62 4.24 -10.86
N TYR A 48 -9.68 4.84 -10.36
CA TYR A 48 -9.60 5.76 -9.22
C TYR A 48 -9.33 5.02 -7.90
N PRO A 49 -8.86 5.72 -6.86
CA PRO A 49 -8.63 5.14 -5.55
C PRO A 49 -9.87 4.42 -5.01
N ALA A 50 -9.66 3.24 -4.45
CA ALA A 50 -10.66 2.47 -3.72
C ALA A 50 -9.96 1.65 -2.64
N LEU A 51 -10.73 1.15 -1.68
CA LEU A 51 -10.27 0.08 -0.81
C LEU A 51 -9.95 -1.14 -1.67
N ASP A 52 -8.70 -1.55 -1.64
CA ASP A 52 -8.26 -2.78 -2.30
C ASP A 52 -8.59 -3.94 -1.33
N PRO A 53 -9.32 -4.98 -1.77
CA PRO A 53 -9.63 -6.12 -0.91
C PRO A 53 -8.35 -6.69 -0.31
N ALA A 54 -8.31 -6.76 1.02
CA ALA A 54 -7.19 -7.31 1.76
C ALA A 54 -6.84 -8.71 1.24
N ILE A 55 -5.54 -8.95 1.06
CA ILE A 55 -5.01 -10.28 0.75
C ILE A 55 -5.04 -11.09 2.05
N ASP A 56 -5.55 -12.31 2.02
CA ASP A 56 -5.61 -13.18 3.20
C ASP A 56 -4.24 -13.25 3.90
N GLY A 57 -4.23 -12.99 5.20
CA GLY A 57 -3.03 -13.05 6.05
C GLY A 57 -2.12 -11.82 6.00
N ILE A 58 -2.51 -10.76 5.27
CA ILE A 58 -1.79 -9.47 5.29
C ILE A 58 -1.78 -8.80 6.68
N ASP A 59 -2.73 -9.18 7.53
CA ASP A 59 -3.00 -8.60 8.85
C ASP A 59 -2.65 -9.56 10.01
N ASP A 60 -1.86 -10.62 9.78
CA ASP A 60 -1.42 -11.51 10.86
C ASP A 60 -0.53 -10.75 11.89
N PRO A 61 -1.01 -10.54 13.12
CA PRO A 61 -0.31 -9.72 14.11
C PRO A 61 0.97 -10.40 14.62
N ILE A 62 1.07 -11.73 14.57
CA ILE A 62 2.27 -12.47 14.97
C ILE A 62 3.37 -12.26 13.94
N ILE A 63 3.02 -12.35 12.65
CA ILE A 63 3.98 -12.11 11.57
C ILE A 63 4.43 -10.64 11.57
N ALA A 64 3.48 -9.70 11.67
CA ALA A 64 3.77 -8.27 11.72
C ALA A 64 4.68 -7.89 12.90
N GLY A 65 4.39 -8.41 14.10
CA GLY A 65 5.22 -8.15 15.29
C GLY A 65 6.65 -8.67 15.16
N ARG A 66 6.83 -9.89 14.64
CA ARG A 66 8.17 -10.45 14.39
C ARG A 66 8.95 -9.67 13.34
N LEU A 67 8.28 -9.25 12.26
CA LEU A 67 8.90 -8.42 11.22
C LEU A 67 9.38 -7.08 11.80
N TRP A 68 8.57 -6.46 12.67
CA TRP A 68 8.93 -5.22 13.33
C TRP A 68 10.17 -5.40 14.23
N GLU A 69 10.16 -6.41 15.10
CA GLU A 69 11.28 -6.70 16.00
C GLU A 69 12.61 -6.88 15.23
N VAL A 70 12.61 -7.67 14.15
CA VAL A 70 13.80 -7.86 13.32
C VAL A 70 14.21 -6.55 12.63
N SER A 71 13.26 -5.73 12.19
CA SER A 71 13.55 -4.43 11.58
C SER A 71 14.25 -3.47 12.56
N GLU A 72 13.80 -3.43 13.81
CA GLU A 72 14.45 -2.64 14.86
C GLU A 72 15.85 -3.16 15.17
N GLN A 73 16.04 -4.47 15.27
CA GLN A 73 17.35 -5.10 15.49
C GLN A 73 18.33 -4.78 14.36
N LEU A 74 17.88 -4.85 13.10
CA LEU A 74 18.72 -4.60 11.92
C LEU A 74 19.08 -3.13 11.75
N THR A 75 18.19 -2.22 12.13
CA THR A 75 18.41 -0.77 11.99
C THR A 75 19.04 -0.14 13.24
N GLY A 76 18.95 -0.79 14.40
CA GLY A 76 19.31 -0.23 15.69
C GLY A 76 18.36 0.88 16.17
N ILE A 77 17.24 1.09 15.49
CA ILE A 77 16.23 2.09 15.83
C ILE A 77 15.10 1.41 16.58
N LEU A 78 14.80 1.90 17.79
CA LEU A 78 13.73 1.38 18.64
C LEU A 78 12.55 2.36 18.65
N TYR A 79 11.34 1.84 18.47
CA TYR A 79 10.10 2.58 18.56
C TYR A 79 9.32 2.17 19.80
N SER A 80 8.91 3.16 20.59
CA SER A 80 7.96 2.97 21.69
C SER A 80 6.56 3.34 21.20
N PHE A 81 5.80 2.34 20.75
CA PHE A 81 4.40 2.55 20.43
C PHE A 81 3.59 2.75 21.72
N GLN A 82 2.85 3.86 21.79
CA GLN A 82 1.88 4.06 22.86
C GLN A 82 0.63 3.25 22.55
N SER A 83 0.22 2.39 23.48
CA SER A 83 -1.08 1.73 23.40
C SER A 83 -2.18 2.77 23.62
N HIS A 84 -2.79 3.25 22.55
CA HIS A 84 -4.04 3.99 22.64
C HIS A 84 -5.16 2.96 22.77
N SER A 85 -5.82 2.98 23.93
CA SER A 85 -6.98 2.14 24.26
C SER A 85 -8.26 2.75 23.69
#